data_AF-A0A3C2BCI1-F1
#
_entry.id   AF-A0A3C2BCI1-F1
#
_cell.length_a   1.000
_cell.length_b   1.000
_cell.length_c   1.000
_cell.angle_alpha   90.00
_cell.angle_beta   90.00
_cell.angle_gamma   90.00
#
_symmetry.space_group_name_H-M   'P 1'
#
loop_
_entity.id
_entity.type
_entity.pdbx_description
1 polymer ?
#
loop_
_entity_poly.entity_id
_entity_poly.type
_entity_poly.pdbx_seq_one_letter_code
_entity_poly.pdbx_strand_id
1 'polypeptide(L)'
;GYGDGNHNCMPADVDGDGKQELILGSTCLDDNGKVLWCYNKGHGDALHVGDLVPERKGVEVWICHEDKPYGVSLLDGATGSVIFHKDGSGDTGRCCADNVWAGNDGAEFWGLGNDVFDSSGNTLSCRRPAINFLSYWDGDLEREILDGYTDSPAKISKMKADGTLTNLLQTDGYYTCNTTKGTPCLSADIFGDWREELIVRSADSKSIRIYCTPYETDYRITTLMHDPQYRNQVAGQNTAYNQPPHPSFYLGSERALPERPSVTVLGKGTSTPDIPAPTQPVIPESAVIEEGLYMIKNVNSGLYMEVQDASDKNGANVQQWGANGSSSHNTWKIVSAGDGYYYLVSQLGDKESKVLDVTAKKADNGTNIEIYAFKQNDAQKFKFTKNSDGSYVIRTKVSGDKSCVEIINADKSSGANVQQYEVNGHQCQSWILEKVKEPETTTVITTTTITTTTTITSEDLKVMGDANGDGSVDIADAVAISAYVADSNKNALSAQGLINADVQGNGNGVNANDALAVQQYLANIVTKLPL
;
A
#
# COMPACT_ATOMS: atom_id res chain seq x y z
N GLY A 1 -2.24 12.34 42.92
CA GLY A 1 -2.99 13.36 43.69
C GLY A 1 -4.44 12.97 43.78
N TYR A 2 -5.26 13.73 44.51
CA TYR A 2 -6.71 13.69 44.29
C TYR A 2 -7.00 14.45 42.98
N GLY A 3 -7.77 13.86 42.08
CA GLY A 3 -8.28 14.57 40.89
C GLY A 3 -7.45 14.48 39.61
N ASP A 4 -6.60 13.45 39.43
CA ASP A 4 -5.81 13.26 38.19
C ASP A 4 -6.56 12.55 37.05
N GLY A 5 -7.84 12.22 37.27
CA GLY A 5 -8.67 11.55 36.28
C GLY A 5 -9.30 12.55 35.31
N ASN A 6 -9.44 12.21 34.03
CA ASN A 6 -10.16 12.98 33.02
C ASN A 6 -11.63 12.55 32.90
N HIS A 7 -12.40 13.29 32.12
CA HIS A 7 -13.72 12.88 31.63
C HIS A 7 -13.65 11.84 30.49
N ASN A 8 -12.57 11.07 30.40
CA ASN A 8 -12.35 10.04 29.41
C ASN A 8 -11.25 9.08 29.91
N CYS A 9 -11.17 7.92 29.27
CA CYS A 9 -10.07 6.99 29.44
C CYS A 9 -9.69 6.40 28.09
N MET A 10 -8.41 6.12 27.90
CA MET A 10 -7.89 5.53 26.69
C MET A 10 -7.02 4.33 27.06
N PRO A 11 -7.41 3.12 26.65
CA PRO A 11 -6.56 1.96 26.73
C PRO A 11 -5.43 2.01 25.69
N ALA A 12 -4.23 1.56 26.05
CA ALA A 12 -3.08 1.39 25.16
C ALA A 12 -2.07 0.41 25.78
N ASP A 13 -1.29 -0.30 24.96
CA ASP A 13 -0.12 -1.06 25.43
C ASP A 13 1.05 -0.08 25.54
N VAL A 14 1.28 0.47 26.73
CA VAL A 14 2.26 1.54 26.90
C VAL A 14 3.65 1.05 27.26
N ASP A 15 3.77 -0.17 27.81
CA ASP A 15 5.05 -0.73 28.23
C ASP A 15 5.56 -1.88 27.33
N GLY A 16 4.75 -2.30 26.36
CA GLY A 16 5.10 -3.27 25.32
C GLY A 16 5.02 -4.72 25.79
N ASP A 17 4.26 -5.01 26.84
CA ASP A 17 4.07 -6.37 27.36
C ASP A 17 2.96 -7.16 26.64
N GLY A 18 2.25 -6.52 25.70
CA GLY A 18 1.16 -7.09 24.92
C GLY A 18 -0.21 -6.98 25.58
N LYS A 19 -0.33 -6.30 26.71
CA LYS A 19 -1.59 -6.02 27.40
C LYS A 19 -1.93 -4.54 27.28
N GLN A 20 -3.08 -4.14 27.83
CA GLN A 20 -3.58 -2.78 27.69
C GLN A 20 -3.66 -2.16 29.08
N GLU A 21 -2.88 -1.11 29.27
CA GLU A 21 -2.96 -0.23 30.42
C GLU A 21 -4.10 0.76 30.22
N LEU A 22 -4.52 1.42 31.30
CA LEU A 22 -5.59 2.41 31.27
C LEU A 22 -5.03 3.78 31.58
N ILE A 23 -4.96 4.64 30.57
CA ILE A 23 -4.66 6.06 30.73
C ILE A 23 -5.97 6.76 31.07
N LEU A 24 -6.05 7.27 32.29
CA LEU A 24 -7.27 7.88 32.86
C LEU A 24 -7.17 9.40 32.90
N GLY A 25 -6.30 10.03 32.12
CA GLY A 25 -5.91 11.44 32.26
C GLY A 25 -4.45 11.55 32.69
N SER A 26 -4.17 12.29 33.76
CA SER A 26 -2.82 12.45 34.34
C SER A 26 -2.34 11.23 35.14
N THR A 27 -2.96 10.07 34.97
CA THR A 27 -2.62 8.80 35.65
C THR A 27 -2.78 7.63 34.70
N CYS A 28 -1.87 6.65 34.78
CA CYS A 28 -1.95 5.38 34.08
C CYS A 28 -2.00 4.23 35.10
N LEU A 29 -2.95 3.32 34.90
CA LEU A 29 -3.04 2.06 35.61
C LEU A 29 -2.45 0.93 34.74
N ASP A 30 -1.58 0.15 35.35
CA ASP A 30 -0.98 -1.06 34.81
C ASP A 30 -2.05 -2.15 34.55
N ASP A 31 -1.74 -3.14 33.71
CA ASP A 31 -2.61 -4.28 33.35
C ASP A 31 -3.15 -5.05 34.58
N ASN A 32 -2.36 -5.03 35.66
CA ASN A 32 -2.64 -5.69 36.93
C ASN A 32 -3.38 -4.80 37.94
N GLY A 33 -3.82 -3.60 37.53
CA GLY A 33 -4.62 -2.67 38.32
C GLY A 33 -3.83 -1.83 39.31
N LYS A 34 -2.49 -1.89 39.30
CA LYS A 34 -1.64 -0.97 40.06
C LYS A 34 -1.45 0.34 39.29
N VAL A 35 -1.06 1.39 39.99
CA VAL A 35 -0.64 2.64 39.32
C VAL A 35 0.71 2.39 38.67
N LEU A 36 0.80 2.57 37.35
CA LEU A 36 2.06 2.52 36.60
C LEU A 36 2.80 3.85 36.76
N TRP A 37 2.12 4.97 36.50
CA TRP A 37 2.62 6.31 36.76
C TRP A 37 1.49 7.30 37.05
N CYS A 38 1.86 8.42 37.69
CA CYS A 38 0.97 9.53 37.98
C CYS A 38 1.72 10.85 37.73
N TYR A 39 1.30 11.60 36.72
CA TYR A 39 1.89 12.89 36.35
C TYR A 39 1.54 14.00 37.36
N ASN A 40 0.44 13.82 38.10
CA ASN A 40 0.03 14.68 39.22
C ASN A 40 -0.14 16.17 38.81
N LYS A 41 -0.74 16.40 37.64
CA LYS A 41 -1.14 17.73 37.13
C LYS A 41 -2.64 17.96 37.16
N GLY A 42 -3.38 17.06 37.81
CA GLY A 42 -4.81 17.20 37.99
C GLY A 42 -5.59 16.80 36.74
N HIS A 43 -6.83 17.27 36.76
CA HIS A 43 -7.90 16.92 35.84
C HIS A 43 -7.71 17.57 34.47
N GLY A 44 -8.14 16.87 33.43
CA GLY A 44 -8.23 17.34 32.07
C GLY A 44 -9.51 16.92 31.36
N ASP A 45 -9.81 17.61 30.27
CA ASP A 45 -11.07 17.47 29.54
C ASP A 45 -10.94 16.66 28.23
N ALA A 46 -9.70 16.54 27.73
CA ALA A 46 -9.37 15.85 26.49
C ALA A 46 -8.04 15.07 26.63
N LEU A 47 -7.96 13.95 25.91
CA LEU A 47 -6.87 12.98 25.98
C LEU A 47 -6.72 12.32 24.63
N HIS A 48 -5.49 12.22 24.12
CA HIS A 48 -5.15 11.50 22.88
C HIS A 48 -3.98 10.57 23.19
N VAL A 49 -4.15 9.27 22.96
CA VAL A 49 -3.13 8.25 23.25
C VAL A 49 -2.91 7.40 22.01
N GLY A 50 -1.74 7.51 21.42
CA GLY A 50 -1.34 6.80 20.21
C GLY A 50 0.15 6.99 19.93
N ASP A 51 0.63 6.38 18.86
CA ASP A 51 1.96 6.65 18.34
C ASP A 51 1.93 8.02 17.61
N LEU A 52 2.28 9.09 18.34
CA LEU A 52 2.20 10.48 17.86
C LEU A 52 3.58 11.02 17.48
N VAL A 53 4.64 10.39 17.97
CA VAL A 53 6.04 10.73 17.67
C VAL A 53 6.76 9.46 17.20
N PRO A 54 6.60 9.04 15.93
CA PRO A 54 7.03 7.72 15.45
C PRO A 54 8.54 7.46 15.53
N GLU A 55 9.38 8.49 15.69
CA GLU A 55 10.82 8.36 15.96
C GLU A 55 11.14 7.92 17.39
N ARG A 56 10.18 8.06 18.30
CA ARG A 56 10.29 7.61 19.67
C ARG A 56 9.64 6.23 19.77
N LYS A 57 10.32 5.32 20.46
CA LYS A 57 9.75 4.00 20.72
C LYS A 57 8.67 4.14 21.80
N GLY A 58 7.46 3.68 21.51
CA GLY A 58 6.34 3.65 22.44
C GLY A 58 5.18 4.47 21.90
N VAL A 59 4.22 4.76 22.77
CA VAL A 59 3.10 5.66 22.48
C VAL A 59 3.21 6.91 23.34
N GLU A 60 2.60 7.99 22.87
CA GLU A 60 2.53 9.26 23.58
C GLU A 60 1.13 9.54 24.11
N VAL A 61 1.08 10.38 25.14
CA VAL A 61 -0.16 10.89 25.74
C VAL A 61 -0.19 12.42 25.58
N TRP A 62 -1.09 12.92 24.75
CA TRP A 62 -1.39 14.34 24.64
C TRP A 62 -2.62 14.70 25.47
N ILE A 63 -2.44 15.61 26.43
CA ILE A 63 -3.45 15.94 27.44
C ILE A 63 -3.51 17.44 27.73
N CYS A 64 -4.72 17.97 27.88
CA CYS A 64 -4.97 19.31 28.38
C CYS A 64 -5.29 19.34 29.88
N HIS A 65 -5.00 20.46 30.55
CA HIS A 65 -5.10 20.61 32.00
C HIS A 65 -6.12 21.69 32.37
N GLU A 66 -7.14 21.31 33.16
CA GLU A 66 -8.14 22.22 33.72
C GLU A 66 -7.65 22.89 35.00
N ASP A 67 -6.61 22.37 35.66
CA ASP A 67 -5.99 22.98 36.85
C ASP A 67 -4.52 23.36 36.62
N LYS A 68 -3.95 24.13 37.55
CA LYS A 68 -2.57 24.62 37.48
C LYS A 68 -1.53 23.52 37.62
N PRO A 69 -0.42 23.58 36.86
CA PRO A 69 -0.15 24.49 35.74
C PRO A 69 -1.03 24.13 34.54
N TYR A 70 -1.90 25.07 34.15
CA TYR A 70 -2.80 24.88 33.04
C TYR A 70 -2.00 24.67 31.75
N GLY A 71 -2.65 24.12 30.73
CA GLY A 71 -2.10 24.10 29.40
C GLY A 71 -2.22 22.74 28.76
N VAL A 72 -1.19 22.35 28.02
CA VAL A 72 -1.12 21.05 27.34
C VAL A 72 0.24 20.40 27.58
N SER A 73 0.25 19.08 27.72
CA SER A 73 1.47 18.29 27.90
C SER A 73 1.48 17.10 26.94
N LEU A 74 2.63 16.86 26.32
CA LEU A 74 2.95 15.61 25.66
C LEU A 74 3.78 14.77 26.63
N LEU A 75 3.28 13.58 26.96
CA LEU A 75 3.93 12.65 27.89
C LEU A 75 4.34 11.37 27.16
N ASP A 76 5.42 10.77 27.64
CA ASP A 76 5.81 9.41 27.31
C ASP A 76 4.81 8.42 27.95
N GLY A 77 4.18 7.57 27.15
CA GLY A 77 3.09 6.69 27.61
C GLY A 77 3.53 5.64 28.62
N ALA A 78 4.77 5.14 28.53
CA ALA A 78 5.29 4.11 29.42
C ALA A 78 5.61 4.66 30.83
N THR A 79 6.06 5.91 30.89
CA THR A 79 6.67 6.48 32.12
C THR A 79 5.91 7.67 32.70
N GLY A 80 5.02 8.30 31.93
CA GLY A 80 4.39 9.58 32.27
C GLY A 80 5.37 10.76 32.28
N SER A 81 6.58 10.58 31.75
CA SER A 81 7.60 11.63 31.69
C SER A 81 7.21 12.68 30.65
N VAL A 82 7.42 13.96 30.98
CA VAL A 82 7.11 15.06 30.06
C VAL A 82 8.10 15.08 28.91
N ILE A 83 7.58 15.00 27.68
CA ILE A 83 8.32 15.26 26.45
C ILE A 83 8.38 16.78 26.24
N PHE A 84 7.22 17.44 26.22
CA PHE A 84 7.15 18.89 26.35
C PHE A 84 5.84 19.35 27.00
N HIS A 85 5.85 20.58 27.50
CA HIS A 85 4.69 21.26 28.08
C HIS A 85 4.58 22.67 27.51
N LYS A 86 3.34 23.14 27.33
CA LYS A 86 3.03 24.53 26.98
C LYS A 86 2.04 25.09 28.00
N ASP A 87 2.42 26.20 28.62
CA ASP A 87 1.61 26.84 29.65
C ASP A 87 0.32 27.45 29.05
N GLY A 88 -0.80 27.22 29.72
CA GLY A 88 -2.07 27.89 29.49
C GLY A 88 -2.27 29.07 30.44
N SER A 89 -2.99 30.11 30.00
CA SER A 89 -3.36 31.24 30.87
C SER A 89 -4.53 30.94 31.83
N GLY A 90 -5.17 29.79 31.67
CA GLY A 90 -6.37 29.34 32.39
C GLY A 90 -6.76 27.94 31.92
N ASP A 91 -7.92 27.47 32.37
CA ASP A 91 -8.49 26.18 31.95
C ASP A 91 -8.32 25.94 30.44
N THR A 92 -7.64 24.85 30.10
CA THR A 92 -7.51 24.36 28.73
C THR A 92 -8.48 23.19 28.53
N GLY A 93 -9.75 23.51 28.25
CA GLY A 93 -10.82 22.50 28.17
C GLY A 93 -10.89 21.68 26.86
N ARG A 94 -9.91 21.81 25.95
CA ARG A 94 -9.79 21.02 24.73
C ARG A 94 -8.33 20.92 24.30
N CYS A 95 -7.93 19.76 23.80
CA CYS A 95 -6.75 19.57 22.98
C CYS A 95 -7.01 18.48 21.96
N CYS A 96 -6.19 18.42 20.92
CA CYS A 96 -6.22 17.36 19.94
C CYS A 96 -4.83 17.15 19.34
N ALA A 97 -4.54 15.93 18.93
CA ALA A 97 -3.28 15.56 18.30
C ALA A 97 -3.45 14.38 17.36
N ASP A 98 -2.90 14.50 16.16
CA ASP A 98 -2.72 13.44 15.15
C ASP A 98 -1.91 14.01 13.99
N ASN A 99 -1.49 13.16 13.05
CA ASN A 99 -0.99 13.63 11.76
C ASN A 99 -2.17 14.08 10.90
N VAL A 100 -2.40 15.39 10.82
CA VAL A 100 -3.50 16.00 10.04
C VAL A 100 -2.98 16.80 8.84
N TRP A 101 -1.67 16.95 8.70
CA TRP A 101 -1.07 17.84 7.70
C TRP A 101 0.24 17.30 7.12
N ALA A 102 0.20 16.92 5.84
CA ALA A 102 1.37 16.51 5.06
C ALA A 102 2.49 17.57 4.93
N GLY A 103 2.28 18.80 5.40
CA GLY A 103 3.31 19.84 5.45
C GLY A 103 4.21 19.77 6.68
N ASN A 104 3.98 18.81 7.58
CA ASN A 104 4.78 18.53 8.76
C ASN A 104 5.07 17.02 8.83
N ASP A 105 6.30 16.67 9.20
CA ASP A 105 6.68 15.28 9.39
C ASP A 105 6.28 14.86 10.82
N GLY A 106 5.26 14.00 10.95
CA GLY A 106 4.74 13.54 12.25
C GLY A 106 3.42 14.20 12.65
N ALA A 107 2.97 13.94 13.89
CA ALA A 107 1.71 14.51 14.38
C ALA A 107 1.79 16.02 14.69
N GLU A 108 0.66 16.69 14.51
CA GLU A 108 0.39 18.02 15.04
C GLU A 108 -0.22 17.93 16.44
N PHE A 109 0.10 18.91 17.30
CA PHE A 109 -0.45 19.01 18.65
C PHE A 109 -1.06 20.40 18.87
N TRP A 110 -2.34 20.49 19.26
CA TRP A 110 -2.98 21.78 19.51
C TRP A 110 -3.97 21.74 20.68
N GLY A 111 -4.30 22.93 21.18
CA GLY A 111 -5.14 23.12 22.38
C GLY A 111 -5.08 24.53 22.96
N LEU A 112 -4.05 25.31 22.62
CA LEU A 112 -3.82 26.65 23.15
C LEU A 112 -4.01 27.74 22.09
N GLY A 113 -5.01 28.59 22.30
CA GLY A 113 -5.22 29.77 21.44
C GLY A 113 -5.37 29.39 19.97
N ASN A 114 -4.42 29.82 19.14
CA ASN A 114 -4.33 29.48 17.72
C ASN A 114 -3.05 28.72 17.36
N ASP A 115 -2.28 28.29 18.37
CA ASP A 115 -1.01 27.61 18.13
C ASP A 115 -1.25 26.14 17.80
N VAL A 116 -0.42 25.64 16.90
CA VAL A 116 -0.25 24.22 16.56
C VAL A 116 1.24 23.93 16.73
N PHE A 117 1.59 22.80 17.33
CA PHE A 117 2.96 22.44 17.62
C PHE A 117 3.38 21.17 16.87
N ASP A 118 4.65 21.08 16.52
CA ASP A 118 5.30 19.83 16.11
C ASP A 118 5.65 18.95 17.32
N SER A 119 6.21 17.76 17.05
CA SER A 119 6.65 16.79 18.07
C SER A 119 7.77 17.29 18.99
N SER A 120 8.48 18.35 18.59
CA SER A 120 9.49 19.04 19.40
C SER A 120 8.93 20.22 20.20
N GLY A 121 7.63 20.52 20.04
CA GLY A 121 6.96 21.64 20.68
C GLY A 121 7.22 22.98 19.98
N ASN A 122 7.76 23.02 18.76
CA ASN A 122 7.88 24.27 18.01
C ASN A 122 6.52 24.63 17.39
N THR A 123 6.21 25.93 17.33
CA THR A 123 4.96 26.40 16.72
C THR A 123 5.03 26.30 15.20
N LEU A 124 4.06 25.62 14.60
CA LEU A 124 3.87 25.47 13.16
C LEU A 124 3.12 26.67 12.57
N SER A 125 3.44 27.01 11.33
CA SER A 125 2.78 28.10 10.58
C SER A 125 1.62 27.56 9.74
N CYS A 126 0.57 27.07 10.41
CA CYS A 126 -0.65 26.58 9.78
C CYS A 126 -1.91 27.13 10.46
N ARG A 127 -3.07 26.91 9.85
CA ARG A 127 -4.37 27.22 10.44
C ARG A 127 -4.66 26.20 11.52
N ARG A 128 -4.87 26.64 12.77
CA ARG A 128 -5.33 25.74 13.83
C ARG A 128 -6.61 24.99 13.44
N PRO A 129 -6.61 23.64 13.48
CA PRO A 129 -7.82 22.84 13.27
C PRO A 129 -8.86 23.01 14.38
N ALA A 130 -10.09 22.55 14.15
CA ALA A 130 -11.07 22.41 15.22
C ALA A 130 -10.55 21.46 16.31
N ILE A 131 -11.03 21.61 17.55
CA ILE A 131 -10.52 20.86 18.70
C ILE A 131 -11.64 19.97 19.25
N ASN A 132 -11.84 18.82 18.59
CA ASN A 132 -12.92 17.90 18.89
C ASN A 132 -12.54 16.46 18.51
N PHE A 133 -12.92 16.00 17.31
CA PHE A 133 -12.71 14.64 16.83
C PHE A 133 -11.83 14.62 15.58
N LEU A 134 -11.43 13.41 15.22
CA LEU A 134 -10.63 13.09 14.06
C LEU A 134 -11.35 12.00 13.25
N SER A 135 -11.04 11.90 11.96
CA SER A 135 -11.58 10.89 11.07
C SER A 135 -10.59 10.60 9.96
N TYR A 136 -10.22 9.35 9.74
CA TYR A 136 -9.65 8.95 8.45
C TYR A 136 -10.79 8.91 7.44
N TRP A 137 -10.90 9.94 6.60
CA TRP A 137 -12.06 10.12 5.74
C TRP A 137 -11.71 10.03 4.26
N ASP A 138 -10.66 10.69 3.78
CA ASP A 138 -10.36 10.72 2.35
C ASP A 138 -9.45 9.58 1.85
N GLY A 139 -8.55 9.84 0.91
CA GLY A 139 -7.74 8.83 0.25
C GLY A 139 -6.31 8.72 0.77
N ASP A 140 -5.79 9.76 1.44
CA ASP A 140 -4.43 9.78 1.96
C ASP A 140 -4.35 9.29 3.41
N LEU A 141 -3.15 9.33 4.01
CA LEU A 141 -2.91 8.83 5.37
C LEU A 141 -2.94 9.94 6.43
N GLU A 142 -3.09 11.20 6.01
CA GLU A 142 -3.27 12.32 6.92
C GLU A 142 -4.73 12.36 7.37
N ARG A 143 -4.93 12.50 8.68
CA ARG A 143 -6.24 12.41 9.30
C ARG A 143 -7.04 13.70 9.12
N GLU A 144 -8.31 13.58 8.79
CA GLU A 144 -9.23 14.71 8.78
C GLU A 144 -9.71 15.10 10.18
N ILE A 145 -10.21 16.32 10.26
CA ILE A 145 -10.77 16.91 11.47
C ILE A 145 -12.30 16.85 11.41
N LEU A 146 -12.88 16.12 12.36
CA LEU A 146 -14.31 15.97 12.57
C LEU A 146 -14.78 16.88 13.71
N ASP A 147 -15.73 17.75 13.42
CA ASP A 147 -16.27 18.68 14.40
C ASP A 147 -17.78 18.88 14.25
N GLY A 148 -18.39 19.47 15.27
CA GLY A 148 -19.78 19.88 15.30
C GLY A 148 -20.05 20.80 16.49
N TYR A 149 -21.28 21.29 16.59
CA TYR A 149 -21.64 22.20 17.67
C TYR A 149 -23.14 22.19 17.93
N THR A 150 -23.55 22.00 19.18
CA THR A 150 -24.92 22.20 19.70
C THR A 150 -26.03 21.82 18.72
N ASP A 151 -26.27 20.52 18.58
CA ASP A 151 -27.34 19.99 17.73
C ASP A 151 -27.34 20.61 16.32
N SER A 152 -26.15 20.70 15.71
CA SER A 152 -25.95 21.21 14.34
C SER A 152 -25.24 20.16 13.48
N PRO A 153 -25.16 20.38 12.16
CA PRO A 153 -24.41 19.50 11.27
C PRO A 153 -22.99 19.21 11.73
N ALA A 154 -22.57 17.96 11.55
CA ALA A 154 -21.17 17.57 11.63
C ALA A 154 -20.44 18.07 10.38
N LYS A 155 -19.14 18.35 10.53
CA LYS A 155 -18.24 18.74 9.45
C LYS A 155 -16.98 17.89 9.51
N ILE A 156 -16.55 17.41 8.36
CA ILE A 156 -15.22 16.82 8.18
C ILE A 156 -14.43 17.78 7.31
N SER A 157 -13.28 18.21 7.81
CA SER A 157 -12.39 19.16 7.16
C SER A 157 -10.98 18.61 7.06
N LYS A 158 -10.26 19.01 6.01
CA LYS A 158 -8.89 18.58 5.72
C LYS A 158 -7.94 19.76 5.75
N MET A 159 -6.74 19.55 6.30
CA MET A 159 -5.64 20.49 6.12
C MET A 159 -5.02 20.31 4.73
N LYS A 160 -5.01 21.37 3.94
CA LYS A 160 -4.32 21.39 2.65
C LYS A 160 -2.81 21.55 2.86
N ALA A 161 -2.02 21.21 1.85
CA ALA A 161 -0.57 21.39 1.85
C ALA A 161 -0.11 22.82 2.21
N ASP A 162 -0.90 23.85 1.88
CA ASP A 162 -0.62 25.25 2.22
C ASP A 162 -0.93 25.63 3.70
N GLY A 163 -1.29 24.64 4.53
CA GLY A 163 -1.63 24.83 5.94
C GLY A 163 -2.98 25.49 6.16
N THR A 164 -3.86 25.54 5.16
CA THR A 164 -5.24 26.06 5.31
C THR A 164 -6.28 24.93 5.26
N LEU A 165 -7.44 25.13 5.89
CA LEU A 165 -8.49 24.12 5.99
C LEU A 165 -9.50 24.21 4.84
N THR A 166 -9.93 23.05 4.33
CA THR A 166 -11.06 22.91 3.42
C THR A 166 -12.11 21.95 3.99
N ASN A 167 -13.38 22.13 3.62
CA ASN A 167 -14.47 21.27 4.07
C ASN A 167 -14.71 20.14 3.05
N LEU A 168 -14.65 18.89 3.50
CA LEU A 168 -14.93 17.71 2.66
C LEU A 168 -16.38 17.24 2.79
N LEU A 169 -16.91 17.25 4.02
CA LEU A 169 -18.28 16.87 4.33
C LEU A 169 -18.92 17.93 5.21
N GLN A 170 -20.17 18.26 4.92
CA GLN A 170 -21.07 18.86 5.90
C GLN A 170 -22.37 18.06 5.86
N THR A 171 -22.82 17.55 6.99
CA THR A 171 -24.07 16.79 7.04
C THR A 171 -25.26 17.70 6.80
N ASP A 172 -26.37 17.15 6.30
CA ASP A 172 -27.61 17.90 6.10
C ASP A 172 -28.79 17.15 6.73
N GLY A 173 -29.55 17.85 7.58
CA GLY A 173 -30.65 17.28 8.37
C GLY A 173 -30.24 16.30 9.47
N TYR A 174 -28.94 16.09 9.69
CA TYR A 174 -28.38 15.16 10.68
C TYR A 174 -27.29 15.86 11.49
N TYR A 175 -27.35 15.73 12.81
CA TYR A 175 -26.64 16.58 13.76
C TYR A 175 -25.76 15.78 14.72
N THR A 176 -24.74 16.47 15.24
CA THR A 176 -23.93 16.00 16.35
C THR A 176 -24.71 16.00 17.67
N CYS A 177 -24.18 15.29 18.66
CA CYS A 177 -24.73 15.13 20.00
C CYS A 177 -24.04 16.05 21.03
N ASN A 178 -24.51 15.97 22.28
CA ASN A 178 -23.80 16.46 23.47
C ASN A 178 -23.52 17.97 23.49
N THR A 179 -24.46 18.77 22.94
CA THR A 179 -24.42 20.24 23.00
C THR A 179 -23.08 20.79 22.48
N THR A 180 -22.32 21.52 23.29
CA THR A 180 -21.05 22.16 22.88
C THR A 180 -19.90 21.17 22.70
N LYS A 181 -20.02 19.93 23.19
CA LYS A 181 -19.05 18.86 22.88
C LYS A 181 -19.14 18.46 21.41
N GLY A 182 -20.34 18.52 20.81
CA GLY A 182 -20.49 18.43 19.35
C GLY A 182 -19.98 17.11 18.76
N THR A 183 -20.18 16.00 19.47
CA THR A 183 -19.60 14.70 19.13
C THR A 183 -20.49 13.94 18.15
N PRO A 184 -19.95 13.03 17.32
CA PRO A 184 -20.78 12.09 16.57
C PRO A 184 -21.56 11.15 17.53
N CYS A 185 -22.52 10.39 17.00
CA CYS A 185 -23.04 9.23 17.72
C CYS A 185 -21.93 8.16 17.85
N LEU A 186 -21.16 7.98 16.77
CA LEU A 186 -19.95 7.16 16.71
C LEU A 186 -19.13 7.61 15.48
N SER A 187 -17.81 7.64 15.60
CA SER A 187 -16.87 7.66 14.47
C SER A 187 -15.97 6.44 14.59
N ALA A 188 -16.05 5.51 13.63
CA ALA A 188 -15.21 4.32 13.60
C ALA A 188 -15.25 3.62 12.24
N ASP A 189 -14.17 2.91 11.87
CA ASP A 189 -14.22 1.88 10.82
C ASP A 189 -15.15 0.76 11.30
N ILE A 190 -16.35 0.65 10.73
CA ILE A 190 -17.32 -0.38 11.10
C ILE A 190 -17.65 -1.32 9.94
N PHE A 191 -17.33 -0.92 8.70
CA PHE A 191 -17.38 -1.76 7.52
C PHE A 191 -16.60 -1.11 6.36
N GLY A 192 -16.38 -1.88 5.28
CA GLY A 192 -15.68 -1.36 4.11
C GLY A 192 -14.18 -1.59 4.21
N ASP A 193 -13.40 -0.55 3.94
CA ASP A 193 -11.95 -0.56 4.11
C ASP A 193 -11.55 0.00 5.48
N TRP A 194 -10.39 0.66 5.58
CA TRP A 194 -9.80 1.09 6.84
C TRP A 194 -10.30 2.46 7.33
N ARG A 195 -11.05 3.18 6.48
CA ARG A 195 -11.50 4.53 6.78
C ARG A 195 -12.72 4.52 7.69
N GLU A 196 -12.90 5.62 8.41
CA GLU A 196 -13.85 5.68 9.51
C GLU A 196 -15.22 6.17 9.01
N GLU A 197 -16.27 5.40 9.28
CA GLU A 197 -17.64 5.87 9.09
C GLU A 197 -18.02 6.91 10.16
N LEU A 198 -18.83 7.88 9.74
CA LEU A 198 -19.47 8.86 10.61
C LEU A 198 -20.93 8.48 10.86
N ILE A 199 -21.30 8.21 12.13
CA ILE A 199 -22.69 8.01 12.55
C ILE A 199 -23.20 9.26 13.25
N VAL A 200 -24.30 9.82 12.76
CA VAL A 200 -25.00 10.97 13.36
C VAL A 200 -26.52 10.74 13.39
N ARG A 201 -27.20 11.41 14.32
CA ARG A 201 -28.67 11.34 14.46
C ARG A 201 -29.35 12.33 13.53
N SER A 202 -30.58 12.04 13.09
CA SER A 202 -31.41 13.06 12.43
C SER A 202 -31.69 14.21 13.39
N ALA A 203 -31.99 15.40 12.86
CA ALA A 203 -32.34 16.57 13.67
C ALA A 203 -33.48 16.28 14.66
N ASP A 204 -34.47 15.48 14.25
CA ASP A 204 -35.61 15.04 15.07
C ASP A 204 -35.35 13.75 15.89
N SER A 205 -34.14 13.20 15.82
CA SER A 205 -33.68 11.99 16.52
C SER A 205 -34.49 10.72 16.23
N LYS A 206 -35.21 10.65 15.11
CA LYS A 206 -36.00 9.47 14.71
C LYS A 206 -35.22 8.48 13.84
N SER A 207 -34.07 8.87 13.31
CA SER A 207 -33.17 7.99 12.58
C SER A 207 -31.72 8.31 12.89
N ILE A 208 -30.85 7.37 12.55
CA ILE A 208 -29.41 7.60 12.41
C ILE A 208 -29.05 7.51 10.94
N ARG A 209 -27.97 8.18 10.55
CA ARG A 209 -27.34 8.00 9.23
C ARG A 209 -25.88 7.65 9.45
N ILE A 210 -25.46 6.60 8.76
CA ILE A 210 -24.06 6.19 8.65
C ILE A 210 -23.57 6.76 7.33
N TYR A 211 -22.60 7.66 7.39
CA TYR A 211 -21.89 8.18 6.24
C TYR A 211 -20.62 7.37 6.07
N CYS A 212 -20.44 6.79 4.88
CA CYS A 212 -19.16 6.25 4.43
C CYS A 212 -18.50 7.22 3.46
N THR A 213 -17.19 7.11 3.36
CA THR A 213 -16.41 7.96 2.46
C THR A 213 -16.70 7.67 0.98
N PRO A 214 -16.83 8.71 0.13
CA PRO A 214 -16.91 8.56 -1.32
C PRO A 214 -15.55 8.61 -2.02
N TYR A 215 -14.46 8.81 -1.28
CA TYR A 215 -13.13 8.99 -1.84
C TYR A 215 -12.50 7.63 -2.16
N GLU A 216 -11.67 7.57 -3.19
CA GLU A 216 -10.83 6.39 -3.47
C GLU A 216 -9.52 6.49 -2.66
N THR A 217 -8.91 5.35 -2.35
CA THR A 217 -7.61 5.28 -1.66
C THR A 217 -6.75 4.20 -2.31
N ASP A 218 -5.45 4.49 -2.43
CA ASP A 218 -4.44 3.52 -2.88
C ASP A 218 -3.91 2.65 -1.73
N TYR A 219 -4.30 2.96 -0.48
CA TYR A 219 -3.81 2.29 0.71
C TYR A 219 -4.73 1.15 1.14
N ARG A 220 -4.13 -0.01 1.39
CA ARG A 220 -4.80 -1.17 1.98
C ARG A 220 -4.27 -1.41 3.38
N ILE A 221 -5.04 -0.99 4.37
CA ILE A 221 -4.76 -1.21 5.79
C ILE A 221 -5.75 -2.26 6.29
N THR A 222 -5.32 -3.11 7.23
CA THR A 222 -6.26 -4.01 7.91
C THR A 222 -7.28 -3.15 8.65
N THR A 223 -8.57 -3.54 8.64
CA THR A 223 -9.61 -2.83 9.40
C THR A 223 -9.10 -2.44 10.78
N LEU A 224 -9.28 -1.17 11.15
CA LEU A 224 -8.80 -0.61 12.40
C LEU A 224 -9.46 -1.32 13.60
N MET A 225 -10.63 -1.95 13.41
CA MET A 225 -11.28 -2.77 14.43
C MET A 225 -10.54 -4.07 14.77
N HIS A 226 -9.51 -4.44 14.01
CA HIS A 226 -8.58 -5.50 14.37
C HIS A 226 -7.33 -5.00 15.10
N ASP A 227 -7.11 -3.68 15.20
CA ASP A 227 -6.12 -3.13 16.12
C ASP A 227 -6.67 -3.13 17.56
N PRO A 228 -6.02 -3.81 18.53
CA PRO A 228 -6.54 -3.92 19.89
C PRO A 228 -6.72 -2.56 20.58
N GLN A 229 -5.83 -1.60 20.34
CA GLN A 229 -5.92 -0.27 20.94
C GLN A 229 -7.11 0.51 20.37
N TYR A 230 -7.15 0.70 19.05
CA TYR A 230 -8.24 1.36 18.36
C TYR A 230 -9.59 0.77 18.74
N ARG A 231 -9.71 -0.57 18.69
CA ARG A 231 -10.95 -1.29 19.00
C ARG A 231 -11.43 -1.04 20.42
N ASN A 232 -10.51 -0.97 21.40
CA ASN A 232 -10.84 -0.67 22.79
C ASN A 232 -11.18 0.81 23.00
N GLN A 233 -10.48 1.73 22.32
CA GLN A 233 -10.80 3.16 22.36
C GLN A 233 -12.17 3.45 21.70
N VAL A 234 -12.54 2.75 20.63
CA VAL A 234 -13.90 2.79 20.05
C VAL A 234 -14.94 2.33 21.08
N ALA A 235 -14.66 1.28 21.85
CA ALA A 235 -15.56 0.84 22.93
C ALA A 235 -15.70 1.90 24.04
N GLY A 236 -14.61 2.62 24.33
CA GLY A 236 -14.58 3.72 25.29
C GLY A 236 -15.20 5.03 24.77
N GLN A 237 -15.43 5.17 23.46
CA GLN A 237 -15.81 6.44 22.82
C GLN A 237 -17.07 7.07 23.42
N ASN A 238 -18.03 6.28 23.93
CA ASN A 238 -19.26 6.79 24.54
C ASN A 238 -19.07 7.29 25.99
N THR A 239 -17.88 7.17 26.56
CA THR A 239 -17.61 7.43 27.99
C THR A 239 -17.48 8.92 28.24
N ALA A 240 -18.37 9.46 29.07
CA ALA A 240 -18.35 10.86 29.53
C ALA A 240 -18.12 11.90 28.42
N TYR A 241 -16.93 12.50 28.32
CA TYR A 241 -16.57 13.40 27.22
C TYR A 241 -15.83 12.61 26.14
N ASN A 242 -16.60 12.17 25.14
CA ASN A 242 -16.16 11.34 24.02
C ASN A 242 -14.84 11.87 23.43
N GLN A 243 -13.90 10.98 23.12
CA GLN A 243 -12.64 11.30 22.46
C GLN A 243 -12.48 10.44 21.18
N PRO A 244 -11.77 10.92 20.15
CA PRO A 244 -11.50 10.12 18.96
C PRO A 244 -10.61 8.91 19.29
N PRO A 245 -10.83 7.75 18.64
CA PRO A 245 -9.96 6.59 18.82
C PRO A 245 -8.65 6.76 18.05
N HIS A 246 -7.57 6.17 18.56
CA HIS A 246 -6.25 6.14 17.90
C HIS A 246 -5.78 4.69 17.72
N PRO A 247 -5.23 4.34 16.54
CA PRO A 247 -4.54 3.08 16.35
C PRO A 247 -3.27 2.98 17.19
N SER A 248 -2.82 1.75 17.46
CA SER A 248 -1.54 1.46 18.14
C SER A 248 -0.29 1.85 17.34
N PHE A 249 -0.47 2.27 16.09
CA PHE A 249 0.59 2.60 15.15
C PHE A 249 0.36 3.97 14.54
N TYR A 250 1.43 4.64 14.12
CA TYR A 250 1.36 5.88 13.36
C TYR A 250 0.90 5.64 11.90
N LEU A 251 0.09 6.55 11.37
CA LEU A 251 -0.24 6.64 9.95
C LEU A 251 0.16 8.01 9.39
N GLY A 252 0.93 7.98 8.30
CA GLY A 252 1.30 9.17 7.54
C GLY A 252 1.91 8.80 6.19
N SER A 253 1.67 9.64 5.19
CA SER A 253 2.04 9.38 3.80
C SER A 253 3.55 9.28 3.61
N GLU A 254 4.34 9.77 4.55
CA GLU A 254 5.80 9.71 4.60
C GLU A 254 6.35 8.40 5.20
N ARG A 255 5.48 7.47 5.64
CA ARG A 255 5.86 6.21 6.30
C ARG A 255 5.38 4.98 5.56
N ALA A 256 6.00 3.86 5.91
CA ALA A 256 5.51 2.55 5.51
C ALA A 256 4.20 2.23 6.24
N LEU A 257 3.28 1.54 5.56
CA LEU A 257 2.08 1.04 6.19
C LEU A 257 2.40 0.07 7.33
N PRO A 258 1.58 0.05 8.39
CA PRO A 258 1.77 -0.85 9.53
C PRO A 258 1.65 -2.31 9.12
N GLU A 259 2.34 -3.19 9.85
CA GLU A 259 2.13 -4.62 9.72
C GLU A 259 0.71 -5.00 10.16
N ARG A 260 0.21 -6.11 9.61
CA ARG A 260 -1.11 -6.61 10.00
C ARG A 260 -1.11 -7.00 11.49
N PRO A 261 -2.08 -6.53 12.30
CA PRO A 261 -2.18 -6.91 13.70
C PRO A 261 -2.28 -8.43 13.90
N SER A 262 -1.53 -8.94 14.87
CA SER A 262 -1.59 -10.35 15.27
C SER A 262 -2.79 -10.58 16.20
N VAL A 263 -3.97 -10.84 15.63
CA VAL A 263 -5.21 -11.07 16.37
C VAL A 263 -5.91 -12.37 15.97
N THR A 264 -6.59 -13.00 16.92
CA THR A 264 -7.34 -14.24 16.71
C THR A 264 -8.83 -14.02 16.99
N VAL A 265 -9.69 -14.58 16.13
CA VAL A 265 -11.14 -14.54 16.33
C VAL A 265 -11.56 -15.59 17.36
N LEU A 266 -12.18 -15.15 18.45
CA LEU A 266 -12.68 -16.04 19.52
C LEU A 266 -13.75 -17.01 18.97
N GLY A 267 -13.72 -18.27 19.43
CA GLY A 267 -14.77 -19.26 19.16
C GLY A 267 -14.68 -19.99 17.81
N LYS A 268 -13.64 -19.71 16.99
CA LYS A 268 -13.24 -20.60 15.90
C LYS A 268 -12.04 -21.43 16.34
N GLY A 269 -12.14 -22.76 16.23
CA GLY A 269 -11.00 -23.66 16.47
C GLY A 269 -9.81 -23.24 15.62
N THR A 270 -8.61 -23.40 16.17
CA THR A 270 -7.33 -22.99 15.57
C THR A 270 -7.04 -23.81 14.30
N SER A 271 -7.68 -23.47 13.19
CA SER A 271 -6.91 -23.29 11.98
C SER A 271 -6.37 -21.88 12.05
N THR A 272 -5.09 -21.72 12.39
CA THR A 272 -4.31 -20.66 11.75
C THR A 272 -4.61 -20.83 10.25
N PRO A 273 -5.29 -19.88 9.60
CA PRO A 273 -5.27 -19.91 8.15
C PRO A 273 -3.79 -19.81 7.78
N ASP A 274 -3.30 -20.64 6.87
CA ASP A 274 -2.06 -20.32 6.17
C ASP A 274 -2.34 -19.01 5.42
N ILE A 275 -2.05 -17.90 6.08
CA ILE A 275 -2.05 -16.57 5.49
C ILE A 275 -0.61 -16.32 5.06
N PRO A 276 -0.38 -15.98 3.78
CA PRO A 276 0.92 -15.55 3.28
C PRO A 276 1.48 -14.43 4.16
N ALA A 277 2.81 -14.30 4.19
CA ALA A 277 3.51 -13.18 4.84
C ALA A 277 2.85 -11.82 4.54
N PRO A 278 2.90 -10.86 5.49
CA PRO A 278 2.20 -9.58 5.37
C PRO A 278 2.52 -8.90 4.04
N THR A 279 1.50 -8.47 3.31
CA THR A 279 1.71 -7.51 2.22
C THR A 279 2.08 -6.18 2.87
N GLN A 280 3.38 -5.87 2.84
CA GLN A 280 3.94 -4.53 3.04
C GLN A 280 3.18 -3.48 2.19
N PRO A 281 3.34 -2.16 2.44
CA PRO A 281 2.87 -1.13 1.51
C PRO A 281 3.13 -1.58 0.08
N VAL A 282 2.17 -1.37 -0.81
CA VAL A 282 2.32 -1.69 -2.23
C VAL A 282 3.43 -0.77 -2.76
N ILE A 283 4.69 -1.18 -2.55
CA ILE A 283 5.71 -1.13 -3.59
C ILE A 283 5.01 -1.88 -4.70
N PRO A 284 4.54 -1.21 -5.77
CA PRO A 284 3.73 -1.90 -6.75
C PRO A 284 4.54 -3.10 -7.24
N GLU A 285 3.94 -4.27 -7.01
CA GLU A 285 4.62 -5.56 -7.08
C GLU A 285 5.35 -5.61 -8.41
N SER A 286 6.62 -6.04 -8.38
CA SER A 286 7.38 -6.21 -9.61
C SER A 286 6.58 -7.15 -10.49
N ALA A 287 5.99 -6.61 -11.56
CA ALA A 287 5.18 -7.38 -12.45
C ALA A 287 6.11 -8.37 -13.16
N VAL A 288 5.76 -9.66 -13.13
CA VAL A 288 6.42 -10.63 -13.99
C VAL A 288 5.97 -10.35 -15.41
N ILE A 289 6.85 -9.72 -16.18
CA ILE A 289 6.66 -9.51 -17.62
C ILE A 289 7.17 -10.77 -18.32
N GLU A 290 6.32 -11.34 -19.17
CA GLU A 290 6.73 -12.38 -20.10
C GLU A 290 7.84 -11.84 -21.00
N GLU A 291 8.96 -12.55 -21.10
CA GLU A 291 10.05 -12.10 -21.98
C GLU A 291 9.63 -12.17 -23.44
N GLY A 292 10.01 -11.16 -24.22
CA GLY A 292 9.59 -11.06 -25.62
C GLY A 292 9.69 -9.65 -26.19
N LEU A 293 9.17 -9.48 -27.40
CA LEU A 293 9.13 -8.21 -28.10
C LEU A 293 7.86 -7.43 -27.75
N TYR A 294 8.01 -6.15 -27.45
CA TYR A 294 6.91 -5.26 -27.08
C TYR A 294 7.02 -3.91 -27.77
N MET A 295 5.88 -3.36 -28.16
CA MET A 295 5.69 -1.92 -28.28
C MET A 295 5.17 -1.39 -26.95
N ILE A 296 5.70 -0.26 -26.49
CA ILE A 296 5.38 0.30 -25.16
C ILE A 296 4.62 1.62 -25.38
N LYS A 297 3.30 1.61 -25.17
CA LYS A 297 2.40 2.74 -25.43
C LYS A 297 2.17 3.56 -24.17
N ASN A 298 2.35 4.88 -24.22
CA ASN A 298 2.00 5.76 -23.12
C ASN A 298 0.48 5.91 -22.99
N VAL A 299 -0.05 5.79 -21.77
CA VAL A 299 -1.50 5.86 -21.50
C VAL A 299 -2.05 7.27 -21.76
N ASN A 300 -1.32 8.32 -21.38
CA ASN A 300 -1.80 9.71 -21.51
C ASN A 300 -1.89 10.20 -22.96
N SER A 301 -0.94 9.81 -23.83
CA SER A 301 -0.87 10.29 -25.22
C SER A 301 -1.39 9.28 -26.24
N GLY A 302 -1.36 7.98 -25.93
CA GLY A 302 -1.60 6.90 -26.89
C GLY A 302 -0.45 6.68 -27.88
N LEU A 303 0.69 7.36 -27.72
CA LEU A 303 1.88 7.25 -28.55
C LEU A 303 2.88 6.21 -27.97
N TYR A 304 3.84 5.77 -28.77
CA TYR A 304 4.77 4.69 -28.40
C TYR A 304 6.16 5.21 -28.08
N MET A 305 6.81 4.59 -27.09
CA MET A 305 8.23 4.80 -26.79
C MET A 305 9.09 4.33 -27.95
N GLU A 306 9.85 5.25 -28.54
CA GLU A 306 10.74 4.98 -29.66
C GLU A 306 12.10 5.65 -29.52
N VAL A 307 13.08 5.14 -30.26
CA VAL A 307 14.39 5.78 -30.43
C VAL A 307 14.31 6.79 -31.57
N GLN A 308 14.60 8.05 -31.25
CA GLN A 308 14.54 9.17 -32.19
C GLN A 308 15.40 8.91 -33.44
N ASP A 309 14.84 9.23 -34.61
CA ASP A 309 15.48 9.09 -35.93
C ASP A 309 15.95 7.65 -36.26
N ALA A 310 15.46 6.65 -35.53
CA ALA A 310 15.94 5.27 -35.59
C ALA A 310 17.47 5.14 -35.43
N SER A 311 18.08 6.05 -34.65
CA SER A 311 19.54 6.08 -34.50
C SER A 311 20.03 4.97 -33.57
N ASP A 312 20.94 4.12 -34.05
CA ASP A 312 21.54 3.03 -33.28
C ASP A 312 22.84 3.45 -32.55
N LYS A 313 23.04 4.75 -32.33
CA LYS A 313 24.22 5.30 -31.65
C LYS A 313 24.02 5.33 -30.15
N ASN A 314 25.13 5.22 -29.40
CA ASN A 314 25.11 5.47 -27.96
C ASN A 314 24.68 6.91 -27.69
N GLY A 315 23.75 7.09 -26.76
CA GLY A 315 23.16 8.39 -26.43
C GLY A 315 22.09 8.85 -27.42
N ALA A 316 21.61 7.97 -28.31
CA ALA A 316 20.44 8.29 -29.12
C ALA A 316 19.22 8.47 -28.20
N ASN A 317 18.49 9.55 -28.44
CA ASN A 317 17.40 9.99 -27.58
C ASN A 317 16.19 9.04 -27.67
N VAL A 318 15.48 8.87 -26.56
CA VAL A 318 14.19 8.17 -26.53
C VAL A 318 13.07 9.20 -26.41
N GLN A 319 12.07 9.07 -27.27
CA GLN A 319 10.93 9.97 -27.37
C GLN A 319 9.63 9.16 -27.50
N GLN A 320 8.49 9.84 -27.51
CA GLN A 320 7.24 9.22 -27.96
C GLN A 320 6.89 9.61 -29.39
N TRP A 321 6.28 8.69 -30.14
CA TRP A 321 5.80 8.96 -31.50
C TRP A 321 4.63 8.06 -31.91
N GLY A 322 3.89 8.47 -32.94
CA GLY A 322 2.78 7.69 -33.48
C GLY A 322 3.26 6.50 -34.31
N ALA A 323 2.63 5.33 -34.16
CA ALA A 323 2.99 4.14 -34.92
C ALA A 323 1.76 3.44 -35.49
N ASN A 324 1.89 2.89 -36.71
CA ASN A 324 0.87 2.06 -37.37
C ASN A 324 1.18 0.55 -37.23
N GLY A 325 2.22 0.18 -36.48
CA GLY A 325 2.70 -1.19 -36.28
C GLY A 325 4.13 -1.22 -35.73
N SER A 326 4.61 -2.42 -35.40
CA SER A 326 5.95 -2.64 -34.86
C SER A 326 7.03 -2.42 -35.92
N SER A 327 8.12 -1.78 -35.51
CA SER A 327 9.34 -1.50 -36.28
C SER A 327 10.54 -1.49 -35.33
N SER A 328 11.76 -1.57 -35.87
CA SER A 328 12.98 -1.68 -35.04
C SER A 328 13.18 -0.52 -34.05
N HIS A 329 12.77 0.70 -34.39
CA HIS A 329 12.94 1.89 -33.55
C HIS A 329 11.89 2.04 -32.45
N ASN A 330 10.74 1.36 -32.54
CA ASN A 330 9.63 1.47 -31.56
C ASN A 330 9.31 0.12 -30.87
N THR A 331 10.20 -0.85 -31.00
CA THR A 331 10.06 -2.19 -30.42
C THR A 331 11.24 -2.47 -29.49
N TRP A 332 10.94 -3.07 -28.34
CA TRP A 332 11.90 -3.38 -27.29
C TRP A 332 11.79 -4.86 -26.94
N LYS A 333 12.92 -5.56 -26.82
CA LYS A 333 12.96 -6.90 -26.24
C LYS A 333 13.11 -6.78 -24.73
N ILE A 334 12.13 -7.26 -23.99
CA ILE A 334 12.16 -7.30 -22.52
C ILE A 334 12.82 -8.61 -22.09
N VAL A 335 13.90 -8.52 -21.31
CA VAL A 335 14.66 -9.68 -20.80
C VAL A 335 14.88 -9.50 -19.30
N SER A 336 14.72 -10.55 -18.51
CA SER A 336 14.94 -10.52 -17.07
C SER A 336 16.39 -10.18 -16.73
N ALA A 337 16.57 -9.27 -15.78
CA ALA A 337 17.85 -8.92 -15.17
C ALA A 337 18.04 -9.56 -13.78
N GLY A 338 17.08 -10.37 -13.32
CA GLY A 338 16.98 -10.85 -11.94
C GLY A 338 16.40 -9.81 -10.97
N ASP A 339 16.03 -10.26 -9.78
CA ASP A 339 15.50 -9.42 -8.68
C ASP A 339 14.31 -8.53 -9.06
N GLY A 340 13.45 -8.98 -9.98
CA GLY A 340 12.30 -8.23 -10.47
C GLY A 340 12.62 -7.08 -11.43
N TYR A 341 13.87 -6.97 -11.89
CA TYR A 341 14.30 -5.99 -12.89
C TYR A 341 14.40 -6.61 -14.29
N TYR A 342 14.34 -5.75 -15.29
CA TYR A 342 14.40 -6.10 -16.69
C TYR A 342 15.33 -5.15 -17.45
N TYR A 343 15.92 -5.67 -18.52
CA TYR A 343 16.54 -4.88 -19.58
C TYR A 343 15.54 -4.68 -20.72
N LEU A 344 15.47 -3.47 -21.26
CA LEU A 344 14.73 -3.16 -22.48
C LEU A 344 15.74 -3.03 -23.62
N VAL A 345 15.95 -4.13 -24.36
CA VAL A 345 16.93 -4.21 -25.44
C VAL A 345 16.35 -3.60 -26.71
N SER A 346 17.03 -2.58 -27.23
CA SER A 346 16.63 -1.90 -28.46
C SER A 346 16.65 -2.90 -29.63
N GLN A 347 15.65 -2.83 -30.50
CA GLN A 347 15.60 -3.65 -31.73
C GLN A 347 16.29 -2.98 -32.93
N LEU A 348 17.06 -1.91 -32.68
CA LEU A 348 17.98 -1.29 -33.64
C LEU A 348 19.36 -1.97 -33.62
N GLY A 349 20.09 -1.84 -34.74
CA GLY A 349 21.43 -2.41 -34.88
C GLY A 349 21.44 -3.94 -34.79
N ASP A 350 22.33 -4.48 -33.94
CA ASP A 350 22.50 -5.92 -33.71
C ASP A 350 21.47 -6.54 -32.75
N LYS A 351 20.56 -5.72 -32.17
CA LYS A 351 19.47 -6.15 -31.28
C LYS A 351 19.91 -6.82 -29.98
N GLU A 352 21.17 -6.62 -29.59
CA GLU A 352 21.75 -7.20 -28.37
C GLU A 352 22.59 -6.19 -27.60
N SER A 353 23.35 -5.34 -28.31
CA SER A 353 24.37 -4.49 -27.70
C SER A 353 23.84 -3.20 -27.09
N LYS A 354 22.57 -2.84 -27.29
CA LYS A 354 22.00 -1.57 -26.82
C LYS A 354 20.71 -1.75 -26.07
N VAL A 355 20.62 -1.04 -24.95
CA VAL A 355 19.50 -1.10 -24.01
C VAL A 355 19.06 0.31 -23.64
N LEU A 356 17.83 0.43 -23.15
CA LEU A 356 17.36 1.63 -22.49
C LEU A 356 18.28 1.99 -21.31
N ASP A 357 18.62 3.26 -21.16
CA ASP A 357 19.62 3.76 -20.20
C ASP A 357 19.21 5.11 -19.62
N VAL A 358 19.37 5.27 -18.31
CA VAL A 358 19.26 6.57 -17.63
C VAL A 358 20.58 7.32 -17.79
N THR A 359 20.55 8.41 -18.54
CA THR A 359 21.74 9.14 -18.99
C THR A 359 22.72 9.41 -17.85
N ALA A 360 23.98 9.04 -18.06
CA ALA A 360 25.09 9.24 -17.12
C ALA A 360 24.88 8.64 -15.72
N LYS A 361 23.94 7.68 -15.55
CA LYS A 361 23.59 7.06 -14.26
C LYS A 361 23.14 8.07 -13.20
N LYS A 362 22.60 9.21 -13.63
CA LYS A 362 22.15 10.28 -12.74
C LYS A 362 20.74 9.94 -12.24
N ALA A 363 20.51 10.02 -10.93
CA ALA A 363 19.22 9.67 -10.31
C ALA A 363 18.23 10.84 -10.22
N ASP A 364 18.66 12.05 -10.60
CA ASP A 364 17.86 13.26 -10.43
C ASP A 364 16.65 13.29 -11.39
N ASN A 365 15.57 13.91 -10.92
CA ASN A 365 14.37 14.19 -11.71
C ASN A 365 14.71 14.99 -12.97
N GLY A 366 14.09 14.63 -14.09
CA GLY A 366 14.33 15.23 -15.40
C GLY A 366 15.58 14.70 -16.12
N THR A 367 16.25 13.68 -15.59
CA THR A 367 17.36 13.03 -16.31
C THR A 367 16.83 12.32 -17.54
N ASN A 368 17.49 12.53 -18.68
CA ASN A 368 17.07 11.99 -19.98
C ASN A 368 17.14 10.45 -20.04
N ILE A 369 16.22 9.84 -20.79
CA ILE A 369 16.29 8.43 -21.17
C ILE A 369 16.87 8.31 -22.58
N GLU A 370 17.90 7.49 -22.73
CA GLU A 370 18.60 7.25 -23.99
C GLU A 370 18.71 5.74 -24.27
N ILE A 371 19.21 5.37 -25.44
CA ILE A 371 19.80 4.03 -25.62
C ILE A 371 21.33 4.10 -25.49
N TYR A 372 21.90 3.12 -24.81
CA TYR A 372 23.34 3.05 -24.62
C TYR A 372 23.87 1.62 -24.71
N ALA A 373 25.18 1.48 -24.89
CA ALA A 373 25.85 0.19 -24.91
C ALA A 373 25.53 -0.60 -23.64
N PHE A 374 25.25 -1.90 -23.78
CA PHE A 374 24.87 -2.76 -22.69
C PHE A 374 26.05 -2.98 -21.72
N LYS A 375 25.91 -2.44 -20.51
CA LYS A 375 26.92 -2.45 -19.43
C LYS A 375 26.42 -3.15 -18.15
N GLN A 376 25.17 -3.61 -18.12
CA GLN A 376 24.57 -4.37 -17.00
C GLN A 376 24.60 -3.63 -15.64
N ASN A 377 24.67 -2.30 -15.68
CA ASN A 377 24.66 -1.46 -14.47
C ASN A 377 23.24 -1.00 -14.13
N ASP A 378 23.06 -0.36 -12.97
CA ASP A 378 21.72 -0.03 -12.46
C ASP A 378 20.99 1.07 -13.25
N ALA A 379 21.68 1.87 -14.07
CA ALA A 379 21.03 2.80 -15.00
C ALA A 379 20.30 2.11 -16.16
N GLN A 380 20.53 0.80 -16.34
CA GLN A 380 19.96 -0.01 -17.43
C GLN A 380 18.90 -1.00 -16.94
N LYS A 381 18.60 -1.00 -15.64
CA LYS A 381 17.67 -1.94 -15.01
C LYS A 381 16.38 -1.21 -14.67
N PHE A 382 15.28 -1.76 -15.15
CA PHE A 382 13.95 -1.19 -14.97
C PHE A 382 13.02 -2.20 -14.30
N LYS A 383 12.18 -1.73 -13.41
CA LYS A 383 11.19 -2.56 -12.71
C LYS A 383 9.81 -2.14 -13.18
N PHE A 384 9.06 -3.10 -13.72
CA PHE A 384 7.67 -2.87 -14.10
C PHE A 384 6.79 -3.05 -12.88
N THR A 385 5.90 -2.11 -12.65
CA THR A 385 4.97 -2.20 -11.53
C THR A 385 3.57 -1.97 -12.04
N LYS A 386 2.69 -2.96 -11.87
CA LYS A 386 1.37 -3.00 -12.51
C LYS A 386 0.37 -2.11 -11.77
N ASN A 387 -0.30 -1.25 -12.52
CA ASN A 387 -1.40 -0.41 -12.06
C ASN A 387 -2.71 -1.22 -12.05
N SER A 388 -3.71 -0.72 -11.31
CA SER A 388 -5.04 -1.35 -11.19
C SER A 388 -5.79 -1.44 -12.53
N ASP A 389 -5.54 -0.50 -13.44
CA ASP A 389 -6.11 -0.46 -14.80
C ASP A 389 -5.40 -1.42 -15.78
N GLY A 390 -4.38 -2.15 -15.33
CA GLY A 390 -3.58 -3.07 -16.15
C GLY A 390 -2.43 -2.43 -16.91
N SER A 391 -2.24 -1.11 -16.83
CA SER A 391 -1.03 -0.42 -17.30
C SER A 391 0.13 -0.64 -16.32
N TYR A 392 1.32 -0.14 -16.67
CA TYR A 392 2.54 -0.31 -15.90
C TYR A 392 3.25 1.02 -15.69
N VAL A 393 3.77 1.25 -14.48
CA VAL A 393 4.85 2.22 -14.25
C VAL A 393 6.19 1.50 -14.46
N ILE A 394 7.12 2.15 -15.16
CA ILE A 394 8.46 1.60 -15.44
C ILE A 394 9.48 2.32 -14.55
N ARG A 395 9.81 1.74 -13.39
CA ARG A 395 10.68 2.36 -12.37
C ARG A 395 12.16 2.21 -12.72
N THR A 396 12.98 3.20 -12.36
CA THR A 396 14.42 3.19 -12.63
C THR A 396 15.21 2.67 -11.42
N LYS A 397 16.05 1.63 -11.60
CA LYS A 397 16.83 1.09 -10.47
C LYS A 397 17.85 2.08 -9.92
N VAL A 398 18.43 2.92 -10.78
CA VAL A 398 19.43 3.93 -10.40
C VAL A 398 18.89 4.98 -9.42
N SER A 399 17.57 5.22 -9.41
CA SER A 399 16.91 6.08 -8.42
C SER A 399 16.53 5.35 -7.12
N GLY A 400 16.80 4.05 -7.03
CA GLY A 400 16.28 3.20 -5.95
C GLY A 400 14.77 3.02 -6.04
N ASP A 401 14.23 2.92 -7.26
CA ASP A 401 12.79 2.80 -7.57
C ASP A 401 11.93 4.04 -7.23
N LYS A 402 12.55 5.18 -6.90
CA LYS A 402 11.87 6.45 -6.56
C LYS A 402 11.34 7.19 -7.80
N SER A 403 12.03 7.05 -8.93
CA SER A 403 11.65 7.65 -10.21
C SER A 403 11.23 6.59 -11.22
N CYS A 404 10.46 7.00 -12.22
CA CYS A 404 10.01 6.16 -13.33
C CYS A 404 10.19 6.86 -14.68
N VAL A 405 10.15 6.06 -15.74
CA VAL A 405 10.14 6.52 -17.13
C VAL A 405 8.81 7.22 -17.42
N GLU A 406 8.87 8.46 -17.87
CA GLU A 406 7.70 9.30 -18.14
C GLU A 406 7.88 10.16 -19.40
N ILE A 407 6.77 10.75 -19.87
CA ILE A 407 6.81 11.81 -20.88
C ILE A 407 6.92 13.18 -20.21
N ILE A 408 7.91 13.96 -20.61
CA ILE A 408 8.18 15.29 -20.04
C ILE A 408 6.92 16.18 -20.08
N ASN A 409 6.62 16.83 -18.96
CA ASN A 409 5.48 17.75 -18.81
C ASN A 409 4.10 17.17 -19.23
N ALA A 410 3.96 15.84 -19.26
CA ALA A 410 2.78 15.16 -19.78
C ALA A 410 2.39 15.57 -21.23
N ASP A 411 3.37 16.02 -22.03
CA ASP A 411 3.16 16.43 -23.42
C ASP A 411 2.62 15.25 -24.25
N LYS A 412 1.62 15.50 -25.10
CA LYS A 412 0.98 14.47 -25.95
C LYS A 412 1.47 14.51 -27.40
N SER A 413 2.42 15.38 -27.70
CA SER A 413 2.94 15.58 -29.06
C SER A 413 3.90 14.47 -29.46
N SER A 414 3.90 14.10 -30.74
CA SER A 414 4.98 13.32 -31.34
C SER A 414 6.30 14.07 -31.22
N GLY A 415 7.33 13.40 -30.73
CA GLY A 415 8.64 13.98 -30.45
C GLY A 415 8.80 14.51 -29.02
N ALA A 416 7.78 14.40 -28.16
CA ALA A 416 7.96 14.71 -26.76
C ALA A 416 8.95 13.74 -26.11
N ASN A 417 9.81 14.29 -25.26
CA ASN A 417 10.95 13.59 -24.70
C ASN A 417 10.54 12.58 -23.62
N VAL A 418 11.26 11.46 -23.56
CA VAL A 418 11.16 10.51 -22.45
C VAL A 418 12.27 10.80 -21.43
N GLN A 419 11.89 10.95 -20.17
CA GLN A 419 12.81 11.21 -19.06
C GLN A 419 12.49 10.32 -17.86
N GLN A 420 13.34 10.32 -16.84
CA GLN A 420 12.93 9.85 -15.52
C GLN A 420 12.42 11.00 -14.66
N TYR A 421 11.42 10.73 -13.84
CA TYR A 421 10.93 11.65 -12.81
C TYR A 421 10.32 10.88 -11.65
N GLU A 422 10.29 11.49 -10.48
CA GLU A 422 9.65 10.94 -9.29
C GLU A 422 8.22 10.46 -9.58
N VAL A 423 7.88 9.30 -9.04
CA VAL A 423 6.55 8.71 -9.22
C VAL A 423 5.50 9.59 -8.55
N ASN A 424 4.50 10.03 -9.32
CA ASN A 424 3.47 10.98 -8.88
C ASN A 424 2.04 10.60 -9.31
N GLY A 425 1.86 9.43 -9.94
CA GLY A 425 0.54 8.91 -10.31
C GLY A 425 -0.08 9.52 -11.57
N HIS A 426 0.58 10.46 -12.25
CA HIS A 426 0.08 11.01 -13.50
C HIS A 426 0.14 10.00 -14.66
N GLN A 427 -0.86 10.03 -15.54
CA GLN A 427 -0.97 9.09 -16.66
C GLN A 427 0.20 9.16 -17.66
N CYS A 428 1.00 10.24 -17.66
CA CYS A 428 2.23 10.32 -18.46
C CYS A 428 3.33 9.37 -17.98
N GLN A 429 3.18 8.79 -16.79
CA GLN A 429 4.05 7.78 -16.17
C GLN A 429 3.55 6.34 -16.37
N SER A 430 2.37 6.17 -16.99
CA SER A 430 1.72 4.87 -17.18
C SER A 430 1.87 4.36 -18.62
N TRP A 431 2.17 3.07 -18.77
CA TRP A 431 2.52 2.44 -20.04
C TRP A 431 1.76 1.12 -20.26
N ILE A 432 1.31 0.87 -21.49
CA ILE A 432 0.70 -0.39 -21.93
C ILE A 432 1.75 -1.18 -22.72
N LEU A 433 1.93 -2.45 -22.38
CA LEU A 433 2.80 -3.37 -23.11
C LEU A 433 2.01 -4.13 -24.17
N GLU A 434 2.28 -3.86 -25.45
CA GLU A 434 1.66 -4.53 -26.58
C GLU A 434 2.65 -5.55 -27.18
N LYS A 435 2.37 -6.84 -26.98
CA LYS A 435 3.26 -7.92 -27.42
C LYS A 435 3.32 -7.98 -28.95
N VAL A 436 4.53 -8.03 -29.49
CA VAL A 436 4.84 -8.15 -30.92
C VAL A 436 5.15 -9.61 -31.23
N LYS A 437 4.50 -10.18 -32.24
CA LYS A 437 4.83 -11.52 -32.73
C LYS A 437 6.19 -11.47 -33.43
N GLU A 438 7.12 -12.35 -33.05
CA GLU A 438 8.34 -12.50 -33.81
C GLU A 438 8.01 -13.01 -35.22
N PRO A 439 8.61 -12.45 -36.28
CA PRO A 439 8.47 -13.01 -37.62
C PRO A 439 9.13 -14.40 -37.65
N GLU A 440 8.36 -15.41 -38.05
CA GLU A 440 8.90 -16.75 -38.30
C GLU A 440 10.05 -16.66 -39.30
N THR A 441 11.28 -16.92 -38.83
CA THR A 441 12.46 -16.83 -39.70
C THR A 441 12.50 -18.09 -40.56
N THR A 442 12.04 -17.97 -41.80
CA THR A 442 12.08 -19.04 -42.80
C THR A 442 13.53 -19.27 -43.24
N THR A 443 14.22 -20.20 -42.60
CA THR A 443 15.58 -20.58 -43.00
C THR A 443 15.49 -21.54 -44.18
N VAL A 444 15.72 -21.03 -45.40
CA VAL A 444 15.81 -21.83 -46.62
C VAL A 444 17.13 -22.62 -46.60
N ILE A 445 17.06 -23.94 -46.39
CA ILE A 445 18.19 -24.85 -46.60
C ILE A 445 17.94 -25.67 -47.87
N THR A 446 18.85 -25.52 -48.85
CA THR A 446 18.82 -26.23 -50.14
C THR A 446 19.47 -27.63 -50.03
N THR A 447 18.60 -28.63 -50.15
CA THR A 447 18.70 -30.02 -50.67
C THR A 447 20.07 -30.70 -50.91
N THR A 448 20.27 -31.91 -50.35
CA THR A 448 20.63 -33.11 -51.14
C THR A 448 20.07 -34.38 -50.49
N THR A 449 19.47 -35.20 -51.34
CA THR A 449 18.47 -36.25 -51.11
C THR A 449 19.09 -37.61 -50.75
N ILE A 450 18.58 -38.29 -49.71
CA ILE A 450 18.37 -39.75 -49.75
C ILE A 450 16.96 -40.03 -49.24
N THR A 451 16.23 -40.76 -50.08
CA THR A 451 14.82 -41.10 -49.99
C THR A 451 14.61 -42.36 -49.15
N THR A 452 13.84 -42.28 -48.05
CA THR A 452 12.94 -43.37 -47.63
C THR A 452 11.71 -42.80 -46.92
N THR A 453 10.58 -43.43 -47.19
CA THR A 453 9.20 -42.96 -47.11
C THR A 453 8.58 -43.00 -45.69
N THR A 454 7.92 -41.90 -45.33
CA THR A 454 6.75 -41.69 -44.43
C THR A 454 6.53 -42.58 -43.19
N THR A 455 6.63 -41.98 -42.00
CA THR A 455 5.67 -42.19 -40.87
C THR A 455 5.73 -41.00 -39.89
N ILE A 456 4.58 -40.46 -39.51
CA ILE A 456 4.44 -39.47 -38.44
C ILE A 456 4.52 -40.23 -37.11
N THR A 457 5.45 -39.87 -36.22
CA THR A 457 5.39 -40.25 -34.80
C THR A 457 5.93 -39.10 -33.95
N SER A 458 5.03 -38.43 -33.25
CA SER A 458 5.34 -37.77 -31.99
C SER A 458 5.79 -38.85 -31.00
N GLU A 459 6.98 -38.73 -30.43
CA GLU A 459 7.35 -39.49 -29.24
C GLU A 459 7.72 -38.50 -28.12
N ASP A 460 6.72 -38.26 -27.28
CA ASP A 460 6.73 -38.23 -25.82
C ASP A 460 8.10 -38.23 -25.13
N LEU A 461 8.52 -37.06 -24.64
CA LEU A 461 9.35 -37.01 -23.44
C LEU A 461 8.42 -37.16 -22.23
N LYS A 462 8.38 -38.37 -21.66
CA LYS A 462 7.65 -38.69 -20.42
C LYS A 462 8.33 -37.99 -19.24
N VAL A 463 7.96 -36.75 -18.95
CA VAL A 463 8.40 -36.01 -17.76
C VAL A 463 7.37 -36.24 -16.65
N MET A 464 7.70 -37.08 -15.67
CA MET A 464 6.81 -37.35 -14.54
C MET A 464 6.55 -36.08 -13.74
N GLY A 465 5.27 -35.78 -13.53
CA GLY A 465 4.82 -34.57 -12.87
C GLY A 465 4.43 -33.43 -13.83
N ASP A 466 4.80 -33.49 -15.12
CA ASP A 466 4.45 -32.47 -16.13
C ASP A 466 3.06 -32.78 -16.72
N ALA A 467 2.03 -32.53 -15.93
CA ALA A 467 0.64 -32.83 -16.27
C ALA A 467 0.10 -31.92 -17.38
N ASN A 468 0.62 -30.69 -17.49
CA ASN A 468 0.16 -29.71 -18.48
C ASN A 468 0.91 -29.86 -19.85
N GLY A 469 2.03 -30.58 -19.88
CA GLY A 469 2.83 -30.89 -21.07
C GLY A 469 3.72 -29.73 -21.53
N ASP A 470 4.11 -28.82 -20.64
CA ASP A 470 4.95 -27.66 -20.95
C ASP A 470 6.46 -27.94 -20.90
N GLY A 471 6.84 -29.17 -20.51
CA GLY A 471 8.21 -29.63 -20.42
C GLY A 471 8.89 -29.38 -19.09
N SER A 472 8.17 -28.82 -18.10
CA SER A 472 8.64 -28.59 -16.74
C SER A 472 7.71 -29.20 -15.70
N VAL A 473 8.20 -29.39 -14.46
CA VAL A 473 7.38 -29.86 -13.34
C VAL A 473 7.29 -28.72 -12.35
N ASP A 474 6.11 -28.11 -12.22
CA ASP A 474 5.86 -26.98 -11.34
C ASP A 474 4.43 -26.97 -10.76
N ILE A 475 4.05 -25.87 -10.11
CA ILE A 475 2.75 -25.81 -9.41
C ILE A 475 1.56 -25.83 -10.39
N ALA A 476 1.76 -25.41 -11.64
CA ALA A 476 0.73 -25.44 -12.68
C ALA A 476 0.31 -26.87 -13.00
N ASP A 477 1.22 -27.84 -12.87
CA ASP A 477 0.90 -29.25 -13.03
C ASP A 477 0.00 -29.78 -11.91
N ALA A 478 0.30 -29.44 -10.66
CA ALA A 478 -0.56 -29.82 -9.53
C ALA A 478 -1.95 -29.18 -9.66
N VAL A 479 -2.04 -27.96 -10.20
CA VAL A 479 -3.30 -27.28 -10.51
C VAL A 479 -4.04 -27.97 -11.67
N ALA A 480 -3.33 -28.35 -12.73
CA ALA A 480 -3.91 -29.06 -13.87
C ALA A 480 -4.50 -30.42 -13.45
N ILE A 481 -3.78 -31.16 -12.60
CA ILE A 481 -4.27 -32.41 -11.98
C ILE A 481 -5.52 -32.14 -11.14
N SER A 482 -5.49 -31.13 -10.26
CA SER A 482 -6.62 -30.81 -9.38
C SER A 482 -7.86 -30.38 -10.17
N ALA A 483 -7.68 -29.62 -11.24
CA ALA A 483 -8.76 -29.17 -12.12
C ALA A 483 -9.36 -30.33 -12.92
N TYR A 484 -8.52 -31.26 -13.41
CA TYR A 484 -8.95 -32.49 -14.06
C TYR A 484 -9.76 -33.40 -13.12
N VAL A 485 -9.29 -33.57 -11.87
CA VAL A 485 -9.98 -34.38 -10.85
C VAL A 485 -11.33 -33.77 -10.44
N ALA A 486 -11.42 -32.43 -10.43
CA ALA A 486 -12.67 -31.73 -10.10
C ALA A 486 -13.73 -31.82 -11.22
N ASP A 487 -13.33 -31.71 -12.48
CA ASP A 487 -14.21 -31.87 -13.64
C ASP A 487 -13.38 -32.23 -14.90
N SER A 488 -13.26 -33.53 -15.17
CA SER A 488 -12.43 -34.06 -16.24
C SER A 488 -12.97 -33.75 -17.64
N ASN A 489 -14.27 -33.43 -17.77
CA ASN A 489 -14.88 -33.08 -19.05
C ASN A 489 -14.56 -31.64 -19.44
N LYS A 490 -14.51 -30.74 -18.44
CA LYS A 490 -14.18 -29.33 -18.65
C LYS A 490 -12.68 -29.08 -18.74
N ASN A 491 -11.89 -29.83 -17.97
CA ASN A 491 -10.44 -29.63 -17.81
C ASN A 491 -9.66 -30.87 -18.25
N ALA A 492 -9.92 -31.35 -19.47
CA ALA A 492 -9.27 -32.55 -19.99
C ALA A 492 -7.76 -32.35 -20.16
N LEU A 493 -6.96 -33.27 -19.61
CA LEU A 493 -5.53 -33.35 -19.88
C LEU A 493 -5.28 -34.07 -21.21
N SER A 494 -4.13 -33.81 -21.84
CA SER A 494 -3.69 -34.57 -23.01
C SER A 494 -3.44 -36.03 -22.62
N ALA A 495 -3.39 -36.94 -23.61
CA ALA A 495 -3.09 -38.36 -23.33
C ALA A 495 -1.74 -38.53 -22.60
N GLN A 496 -0.73 -37.74 -22.96
CA GLN A 496 0.57 -37.74 -22.30
C GLN A 496 0.51 -37.03 -20.94
N GLY A 497 -0.27 -35.95 -20.81
CA GLY A 497 -0.52 -35.27 -19.55
C GLY A 497 -1.16 -36.18 -18.51
N LEU A 498 -2.07 -37.09 -18.91
CA LEU A 498 -2.63 -38.11 -18.01
C LEU A 498 -1.59 -39.12 -17.52
N ILE A 499 -0.62 -39.46 -18.37
CA ILE A 499 0.48 -40.38 -18.02
C ILE A 499 1.48 -39.69 -17.10
N ASN A 500 1.79 -38.41 -17.36
CA ASN A 500 2.70 -37.60 -16.55
C ASN A 500 2.07 -37.20 -15.21
N ALA A 501 0.74 -37.10 -15.16
CA ALA A 501 -0.03 -36.75 -13.98
C ALA A 501 -0.20 -37.90 -12.98
N ASP A 502 -0.19 -39.17 -13.40
CA ASP A 502 -0.37 -40.35 -12.52
C ASP A 502 0.97 -40.71 -11.85
N VAL A 503 1.32 -39.93 -10.82
CA VAL A 503 2.61 -40.00 -10.10
C VAL A 503 2.45 -40.55 -8.68
N GLN A 504 1.30 -41.11 -8.34
CA GLN A 504 1.01 -41.64 -7.01
C GLN A 504 0.14 -42.90 -7.12
N GLY A 505 0.43 -43.92 -6.31
CA GLY A 505 -0.45 -45.11 -6.25
C GLY A 505 -0.24 -46.13 -7.37
N ASN A 506 0.81 -45.97 -8.19
CA ASN A 506 1.33 -46.97 -9.14
C ASN A 506 0.38 -47.25 -10.33
N GLY A 507 -0.15 -46.21 -10.97
CA GLY A 507 -1.03 -46.35 -12.14
C GLY A 507 -2.50 -46.55 -11.76
N ASN A 508 -2.94 -46.01 -10.63
CA ASN A 508 -4.33 -46.11 -10.17
C ASN A 508 -5.24 -45.04 -10.82
N GLY A 509 -4.70 -44.26 -11.76
CA GLY A 509 -5.36 -43.17 -12.44
C GLY A 509 -5.23 -41.85 -11.68
N VAL A 510 -5.22 -40.76 -12.45
CA VAL A 510 -5.07 -39.39 -11.94
C VAL A 510 -6.15 -39.04 -10.91
N ASN A 511 -5.72 -38.78 -9.67
CA ASN A 511 -6.54 -38.46 -8.53
C ASN A 511 -5.89 -37.36 -7.66
N ALA A 512 -6.56 -36.95 -6.59
CA ALA A 512 -6.09 -35.84 -5.76
C ALA A 512 -4.72 -36.11 -5.08
N ASN A 513 -4.34 -37.37 -4.89
CA ASN A 513 -3.03 -37.71 -4.30
C ASN A 513 -1.87 -37.49 -5.27
N ASP A 514 -2.14 -37.47 -6.58
CA ASP A 514 -1.12 -37.15 -7.59
C ASP A 514 -0.73 -35.68 -7.56
N ALA A 515 -1.72 -34.78 -7.44
CA ALA A 515 -1.48 -33.35 -7.23
C ALA A 515 -0.66 -33.11 -5.95
N LEU A 516 -0.97 -33.86 -4.88
CA LEU A 516 -0.21 -33.80 -3.64
C LEU A 516 1.23 -34.30 -3.81
N ALA A 517 1.46 -35.35 -4.60
CA ALA A 517 2.80 -35.87 -4.87
C ALA A 517 3.65 -34.85 -5.64
N VAL A 518 3.09 -34.17 -6.65
CA VAL A 518 3.77 -33.07 -7.35
C VAL A 518 4.10 -31.93 -6.38
N GLN A 519 3.18 -31.51 -5.53
CA GLN A 519 3.44 -30.48 -4.51
C GLN A 519 4.55 -30.87 -3.53
N GLN A 520 4.59 -32.13 -3.09
CA GLN A 520 5.64 -32.65 -2.21
C GLN A 520 7.00 -32.72 -2.90
N TYR A 521 7.04 -33.01 -4.20
CA TYR A 521 8.26 -32.99 -5.01
C TYR A 521 8.83 -31.57 -5.12
N LEU A 522 7.98 -30.58 -5.40
CA LEU A 522 8.37 -29.17 -5.48
C LEU A 522 8.85 -28.60 -4.14
N ALA A 523 8.27 -29.09 -3.04
CA ALA A 523 8.68 -28.73 -1.68
C ALA A 523 9.95 -29.46 -1.19
N ASN A 524 10.61 -30.27 -2.04
CA ASN A 524 11.75 -31.12 -1.70
C ASN A 524 11.47 -32.12 -0.54
N ILE A 525 10.20 -32.44 -0.29
CA ILE A 525 9.80 -33.45 0.71
C ILE A 525 10.03 -34.86 0.16
N VAL A 526 9.79 -35.05 -1.15
CA VAL A 526 10.18 -36.25 -1.89
C VAL A 526 11.14 -35.85 -3.00
N THR A 527 12.20 -36.64 -3.20
CA THR A 527 13.28 -36.27 -4.14
C THR A 527 13.06 -36.82 -5.56
N LYS A 528 11.97 -37.55 -5.79
CA LYS A 528 11.58 -38.10 -7.09
C LYS A 528 10.10 -38.45 -7.11
N LEU A 529 9.48 -38.33 -8.29
CA LEU A 529 8.14 -38.85 -8.56
C LEU A 529 8.25 -40.31 -9.08
N PRO A 530 7.35 -41.22 -8.67
CA PRO A 530 7.18 -42.54 -9.30
C PRO A 530 7.01 -42.44 -10.82
N LEU A 531 7.54 -43.43 -11.55
CA LEU A 531 7.48 -43.54 -13.02
C LEU A 531 6.41 -44.53 -13.48
#